data_AF-A0A2S4KK86-F1
#
_entry.id   AF-A0A2S4KK86-F1
#
_cell.length_a   1.000
_cell.length_b   1.000
_cell.length_c   1.000
_cell.angle_alpha   90.00
_cell.angle_beta   90.00
_cell.angle_gamma   90.00
#
_symmetry.space_group_name_H-M   'P 1'
#
loop_
_entity.id
_entity.type
_entity.pdbx_description
1 polymer ?
#
loop_
_entity_poly.entity_id
_entity_poly.type
_entity_poly.pdbx_seq_one_letter_code
_entity_poly.pdbx_strand_id
1 'polypeptide(L)'
;MSITLQAPFALHGRNPDVLTCIANLSNDEVFTPPELAGRMLDLLANAWAADHGGASLWADKTVRFLDPFTKSGVFLREITSRLTAGLAQEIPDLPTRVNHILTQQVFGIAITRLTSLLARRSVYCSKYANSAHSIAHGFANKMGNIWFERTEHTWVQGKCRFCGASQKALDRGEEKETHAYAFIHTDNIKTRIAELFGADMQFDMIIVATRRTS
;
A
#
# COMPACT_ATOMS: atom_id res chain seq x y z
N MET A 1 1.90 -39.18 -7.13
CA MET A 1 0.67 -38.82 -6.39
C MET A 1 1.04 -37.72 -5.41
N SER A 2 0.72 -36.48 -5.73
CA SER A 2 1.06 -35.33 -4.90
C SER A 2 -0.04 -35.11 -3.88
N ILE A 3 0.30 -35.20 -2.59
CA ILE A 3 -0.62 -34.90 -1.49
C ILE A 3 -0.64 -33.39 -1.33
N THR A 4 -1.71 -32.76 -1.79
CA THR A 4 -1.99 -31.35 -1.54
C THR A 4 -2.46 -31.21 -0.09
N LEU A 5 -1.60 -30.67 0.78
CA LEU A 5 -2.01 -30.24 2.13
C LEU A 5 -2.87 -28.97 2.00
N GLN A 6 -4.16 -29.14 1.70
CA GLN A 6 -5.15 -28.10 1.92
C GLN A 6 -5.47 -28.06 3.42
N ALA A 7 -5.23 -26.91 4.04
CA ALA A 7 -5.66 -26.67 5.42
C ALA A 7 -7.19 -26.75 5.50
N PRO A 8 -7.78 -27.47 6.47
CA PRO A 8 -9.22 -27.60 6.59
C PRO A 8 -9.87 -26.25 6.93
N PHE A 9 -10.87 -25.89 6.13
CA PHE A 9 -11.69 -24.71 6.32
C PHE A 9 -12.68 -24.97 7.46
N ALA A 10 -12.35 -24.53 8.69
CA ALA A 10 -13.24 -24.64 9.84
C ALA A 10 -13.79 -23.25 10.20
N LEU A 11 -15.06 -22.99 9.87
CA LEU A 11 -15.79 -21.80 10.30
C LEU A 11 -16.36 -22.02 11.71
N HIS A 12 -15.63 -21.62 12.74
CA HIS A 12 -16.19 -21.38 14.07
C HIS A 12 -16.51 -19.89 14.25
N GLY A 13 -17.76 -19.51 13.98
CA GLY A 13 -18.43 -18.41 14.67
C GLY A 13 -18.01 -16.96 14.40
N ARG A 14 -17.25 -16.63 13.35
CA ARG A 14 -17.03 -15.23 12.93
C ARG A 14 -17.13 -15.07 11.41
N ASN A 15 -17.72 -13.96 10.97
CA ASN A 15 -17.73 -13.56 9.57
C ASN A 15 -16.27 -13.33 9.14
N PRO A 16 -15.70 -14.15 8.23
CA PRO A 16 -14.30 -14.00 7.84
C PRO A 16 -14.09 -12.65 7.14
N ASP A 17 -12.97 -11.98 7.46
CA ASP A 17 -12.61 -10.71 6.81
C ASP A 17 -12.59 -10.91 5.29
N VAL A 18 -13.23 -10.01 4.55
CA VAL A 18 -13.39 -10.13 3.10
C VAL A 18 -12.04 -10.24 2.37
N LEU A 19 -10.98 -9.63 2.90
CA LEU A 19 -9.63 -9.73 2.34
C LEU A 19 -9.04 -11.12 2.58
N THR A 20 -9.33 -11.76 3.71
CA THR A 20 -8.98 -13.16 3.97
C THR A 20 -9.69 -14.10 2.99
N CYS A 21 -10.96 -13.82 2.67
CA CYS A 21 -11.71 -14.59 1.66
C CYS A 21 -11.14 -14.40 0.25
N ILE A 22 -10.83 -13.16 -0.14
CA ILE A 22 -10.30 -12.83 -1.48
C ILE A 22 -8.89 -13.38 -1.68
N ALA A 23 -8.05 -13.41 -0.64
CA ALA A 23 -6.68 -13.93 -0.73
C ALA A 23 -6.63 -15.40 -1.20
N ASN A 24 -7.71 -16.16 -1.05
CA ASN A 24 -7.84 -17.54 -1.50
C ASN A 24 -8.45 -17.70 -2.90
N LEU A 25 -8.93 -16.61 -3.53
CA LEU A 25 -9.68 -16.66 -4.80
C LEU A 25 -8.88 -16.16 -6.02
N SER A 26 -7.75 -15.47 -5.84
CA SER A 26 -6.94 -14.93 -6.94
C SER A 26 -5.52 -15.51 -6.94
N ASN A 27 -5.11 -16.12 -8.05
CA ASN A 27 -3.73 -16.59 -8.23
C ASN A 27 -2.74 -15.43 -8.45
N ASP A 28 -3.19 -14.32 -9.06
CA ASP A 28 -2.33 -13.21 -9.47
C ASP A 28 -2.24 -12.11 -8.39
N GLU A 29 -3.23 -12.03 -7.48
CA GLU A 29 -3.28 -11.00 -6.42
C GLU A 29 -3.30 -11.65 -5.03
N VAL A 30 -2.11 -11.90 -4.50
CA VAL A 30 -1.93 -12.33 -3.11
C VAL A 30 -1.95 -11.11 -2.19
N PHE A 31 -2.94 -11.06 -1.29
CA PHE A 31 -3.10 -10.02 -0.29
C PHE A 31 -2.48 -10.42 1.05
N THR A 32 -1.87 -9.45 1.72
CA THR A 32 -1.34 -9.62 3.08
C THR A 32 -2.52 -9.73 4.07
N PRO A 33 -2.60 -10.77 4.90
CA PRO A 33 -3.64 -10.87 5.92
C PRO A 33 -3.54 -9.72 6.93
N PRO A 34 -4.67 -9.16 7.41
CA PRO A 34 -4.67 -8.06 8.37
C PRO A 34 -3.84 -8.33 9.63
N GLU A 35 -3.91 -9.54 10.19
CA GLU A 35 -3.14 -9.95 11.36
C GLU A 35 -1.62 -9.91 11.12
N LEU A 36 -1.18 -10.31 9.92
CA LEU A 36 0.24 -10.25 9.56
C LEU A 36 0.69 -8.79 9.41
N ALA A 37 -0.13 -7.95 8.78
CA ALA A 37 0.16 -6.52 8.66
C ALA A 37 0.27 -5.86 10.04
N GLY A 38 -0.64 -6.16 10.96
CA GLY A 38 -0.59 -5.68 12.35
C GLY A 38 0.72 -6.06 13.05
N ARG A 39 1.11 -7.34 13.01
CA ARG A 39 2.38 -7.79 13.62
C ARG A 39 3.61 -7.11 13.02
N MET A 40 3.64 -6.90 11.70
CA MET A 40 4.74 -6.18 11.06
C MET A 40 4.82 -4.73 11.53
N LEU A 41 3.68 -4.05 11.70
CA LEU A 41 3.62 -2.68 12.19
C LEU A 41 3.97 -2.58 13.69
N ASP A 42 3.69 -3.62 14.48
CA ASP A 42 4.14 -3.69 15.87
C ASP A 42 5.68 -3.78 15.96
N LEU A 43 6.31 -4.58 15.10
CA LEU A 43 7.77 -4.65 15.02
C LEU A 43 8.38 -3.30 14.63
N LEU A 44 7.78 -2.60 13.66
CA LEU A 44 8.22 -1.25 13.26
C LEU A 44 8.08 -0.24 14.41
N ALA A 45 6.98 -0.27 15.15
CA ALA A 45 6.77 0.60 16.30
C ALA A 45 7.78 0.34 17.42
N ASN A 46 8.11 -0.94 17.68
CA ASN A 46 9.11 -1.31 18.68
C ASN A 46 10.52 -0.86 18.27
N ALA A 47 10.90 -1.06 17.00
CA ALA A 47 12.17 -0.60 16.48
C ALA A 47 12.28 0.93 16.57
N TRP A 48 11.23 1.65 16.15
CA TRP A 48 11.18 3.10 16.27
C TRP A 48 11.38 3.56 17.72
N ALA A 49 10.65 2.98 18.67
CA ALA A 49 10.77 3.35 20.08
C ALA A 49 12.17 3.10 20.63
N ALA A 50 12.84 2.01 20.21
CA ALA A 50 14.22 1.74 20.61
C ALA A 50 15.19 2.81 20.10
N ASP A 51 15.02 3.26 18.86
CA ASP A 51 15.89 4.25 18.22
C ASP A 51 15.57 5.71 18.61
N HIS A 52 14.37 5.97 19.12
CA HIS A 52 13.86 7.32 19.45
C HIS A 52 13.54 7.50 20.94
N GLY A 53 14.27 6.84 21.84
CA GLY A 53 14.19 7.07 23.29
C GLY A 53 12.81 6.77 23.90
N GLY A 54 12.08 5.79 23.35
CA GLY A 54 10.75 5.41 23.77
C GLY A 54 9.61 6.22 23.14
N ALA A 55 9.90 7.11 22.19
CA ALA A 55 8.87 7.87 21.48
C ALA A 55 7.91 6.95 20.71
N SER A 56 6.64 7.33 20.66
CA SER A 56 5.62 6.59 19.92
C SER A 56 5.60 7.02 18.45
N LEU A 57 5.90 6.09 17.55
CA LEU A 57 5.76 6.27 16.09
C LEU A 57 4.38 6.79 15.68
N TRP A 58 3.34 6.33 16.39
CA TRP A 58 1.95 6.64 16.06
C TRP A 58 1.47 7.99 16.61
N ALA A 59 2.28 8.65 17.45
CA ALA A 59 1.98 9.96 18.02
C ALA A 59 2.79 11.10 17.37
N ASP A 60 3.49 10.82 16.27
CA ASP A 60 4.26 11.82 15.52
C ASP A 60 3.51 12.22 14.24
N LYS A 61 3.03 13.47 14.19
CA LYS A 61 2.29 13.99 13.03
C LYS A 61 3.16 14.32 11.82
N THR A 62 4.49 14.25 11.97
CA THR A 62 5.47 14.63 10.94
C THR A 62 5.97 13.43 10.13
N VAL A 63 5.89 12.23 10.70
CA VAL A 63 6.32 10.98 10.05
C VAL A 63 5.48 10.68 8.81
N ARG A 64 6.15 10.34 7.72
CA ARG A 64 5.55 9.94 6.44
C ARG A 64 5.83 8.48 6.11
N PHE A 65 4.77 7.78 5.71
CA PHE A 65 4.75 6.37 5.35
C PHE A 65 4.51 6.20 3.85
N LEU A 66 5.27 5.29 3.25
CA LEU A 66 5.08 4.85 1.86
C LEU A 66 4.94 3.33 1.78
N ASP A 67 3.87 2.86 1.15
CA ASP A 67 3.79 1.49 0.61
C ASP A 67 3.98 1.56 -0.92
N PRO A 68 5.18 1.25 -1.46
CA PRO A 68 5.48 1.42 -2.87
C PRO A 68 4.85 0.33 -3.76
N PHE A 69 4.20 -0.68 -3.18
CA PHE A 69 3.59 -1.80 -3.90
C PHE A 69 2.20 -2.14 -3.34
N THR A 70 1.41 -1.11 -3.03
CA THR A 70 0.18 -1.29 -2.28
C THR A 70 -0.86 -2.08 -3.11
N LYS A 71 -1.43 -3.11 -2.48
CA LYS A 71 -2.45 -3.97 -3.09
C LYS A 71 -3.85 -3.67 -2.56
N SER A 72 -4.23 -4.30 -1.45
CA SER A 72 -5.50 -4.01 -0.76
C SER A 72 -5.47 -2.72 0.06
N GLY A 73 -4.29 -2.09 0.20
CA GLY A 73 -4.08 -0.97 1.13
C GLY A 73 -4.13 -1.38 2.60
N VAL A 74 -3.97 -2.67 2.94
CA VAL A 74 -4.08 -3.16 4.33
C VAL A 74 -3.09 -2.50 5.29
N PHE A 75 -1.83 -2.29 4.87
CA PHE A 75 -0.84 -1.57 5.68
C PHE A 75 -1.24 -0.13 5.88
N LEU A 76 -1.61 0.57 4.80
CA LEU A 76 -2.01 1.97 4.84
C LEU A 76 -3.26 2.20 5.70
N ARG A 77 -4.24 1.28 5.64
CA ARG A 77 -5.42 1.29 6.51
C ARG A 77 -5.05 1.13 7.98
N GLU A 78 -4.19 0.16 8.29
CA GLU A 78 -3.76 -0.11 9.66
C GLU A 78 -2.93 1.04 10.23
N ILE A 79 -2.01 1.61 9.45
CA ILE A 79 -1.27 2.83 9.79
C ILE A 79 -2.22 3.99 10.07
N THR A 80 -3.21 4.21 9.19
CA THR A 80 -4.21 5.27 9.37
C THR A 80 -4.97 5.10 10.69
N SER A 81 -5.38 3.87 11.02
CA SER A 81 -6.05 3.55 12.28
C SER A 81 -5.18 3.87 13.50
N ARG A 82 -3.90 3.43 13.47
CA ARG A 82 -2.95 3.64 14.56
C ARG A 82 -2.61 5.13 14.77
N LEU A 83 -2.36 5.87 13.69
CA LEU A 83 -2.16 7.32 13.74
C LEU A 83 -3.42 8.05 14.23
N THR A 84 -4.62 7.59 13.83
CA THR A 84 -5.88 8.18 14.29
C THR A 84 -6.05 8.04 15.80
N ALA A 85 -5.58 6.95 16.40
CA ALA A 85 -5.55 6.79 17.85
C ALA A 85 -4.41 7.59 18.50
N GLY A 86 -3.19 7.47 17.98
CA GLY A 86 -1.98 8.05 18.59
C GLY A 86 -1.94 9.58 18.53
N LEU A 87 -2.48 10.20 17.48
CA LEU A 87 -2.52 11.66 17.33
C LEU A 87 -3.73 12.32 18.01
N ALA A 88 -4.55 11.57 18.76
CA ALA A 88 -5.78 12.10 19.34
C ALA A 88 -5.55 13.24 20.36
N GLN A 89 -4.41 13.26 21.03
CA GLN A 89 -4.05 14.35 21.95
C GLN A 89 -3.57 15.60 21.20
N GLU A 90 -2.84 15.42 20.10
CA GLU A 90 -2.24 16.53 19.35
C GLU A 90 -3.23 17.18 18.36
N ILE A 91 -4.08 16.38 17.74
CA ILE A 91 -5.14 16.85 16.82
C ILE A 91 -6.47 16.29 17.32
N PRO A 92 -7.16 16.92 18.30
CA PRO A 92 -8.33 16.32 18.97
C PRO A 92 -9.52 16.09 18.05
N ASP A 93 -9.76 17.00 17.10
CA ASP A 93 -10.86 16.90 16.14
C ASP A 93 -10.61 15.74 15.15
N LEU A 94 -11.51 14.74 15.15
CA LEU A 94 -11.35 13.52 14.37
C LEU A 94 -11.33 13.79 12.85
N PRO A 95 -12.26 14.58 12.25
CA PRO A 95 -12.19 14.92 10.84
C PRO A 95 -10.86 15.59 10.46
N THR A 96 -10.42 16.59 11.23
CA THR A 96 -9.14 17.28 10.99
C THR A 96 -7.95 16.31 11.09
N ARG A 97 -7.96 15.42 12.08
CA ARG A 97 -6.91 14.41 12.29
C ARG A 97 -6.84 13.41 11.14
N VAL A 98 -7.96 12.82 10.75
CA VAL A 98 -8.03 11.89 9.60
C VAL A 98 -7.59 12.59 8.32
N ASN A 99 -7.99 13.85 8.13
CA ASN A 99 -7.59 14.64 6.98
C ASN A 99 -6.07 14.87 6.93
N HIS A 100 -5.48 15.25 8.07
CA HIS A 100 -4.02 15.41 8.18
C HIS A 100 -3.29 14.11 7.85
N ILE A 101 -3.70 12.99 8.48
CA ILE A 101 -3.07 11.68 8.27
C ILE A 101 -3.09 11.28 6.79
N LEU A 102 -4.26 11.36 6.16
CA LEU A 102 -4.44 10.87 4.79
C LEU A 102 -3.85 11.78 3.72
N THR A 103 -3.74 13.09 3.99
CA THR A 103 -3.18 14.05 3.03
C THR A 103 -1.69 14.30 3.24
N GLN A 104 -1.16 14.13 4.45
CA GLN A 104 0.22 14.52 4.81
C GLN A 104 1.13 13.35 5.21
N GLN A 105 0.59 12.21 5.64
CA GLN A 105 1.39 11.13 6.24
C GLN A 105 1.32 9.79 5.50
N VAL A 106 0.19 9.46 4.86
CA VAL A 106 -0.03 8.13 4.28
C VAL A 106 0.01 8.16 2.75
N PHE A 107 0.98 7.46 2.17
CA PHE A 107 1.21 7.41 0.73
C PHE A 107 1.33 5.97 0.23
N GLY A 108 0.85 5.73 -0.99
CA GLY A 108 0.89 4.42 -1.62
C GLY A 108 1.07 4.50 -3.13
N ILE A 109 1.77 3.52 -3.69
CA ILE A 109 1.88 3.31 -5.14
C ILE A 109 1.28 1.94 -5.41
N ALA A 110 0.13 1.91 -6.08
CA ALA A 110 -0.49 0.65 -6.48
C ALA A 110 0.14 0.07 -7.74
N ILE A 111 -0.02 -1.24 -7.92
CA ILE A 111 0.64 -1.99 -9.00
C ILE A 111 -0.25 -2.21 -10.22
N THR A 112 -1.57 -2.15 -10.04
CA THR A 112 -2.59 -2.38 -11.07
C THR A 112 -3.74 -1.43 -10.86
N ARG A 113 -4.59 -1.26 -11.89
CA ARG A 113 -5.77 -0.40 -11.77
C ARG A 113 -6.70 -0.92 -10.67
N LEU A 114 -6.89 -2.24 -10.62
CA LEU A 114 -7.74 -2.89 -9.61
C LEU A 114 -7.23 -2.63 -8.19
N THR A 115 -5.94 -2.87 -7.93
CA THR A 115 -5.34 -2.65 -6.60
C THR A 115 -5.42 -1.19 -6.19
N SER A 116 -5.23 -0.24 -7.12
CA SER A 116 -5.40 1.18 -6.82
C SER A 116 -6.81 1.52 -6.32
N LEU A 117 -7.85 0.91 -6.92
CA LEU A 117 -9.23 1.15 -6.53
C LEU A 117 -9.57 0.47 -5.19
N LEU A 118 -9.02 -0.72 -4.93
CA LEU A 118 -9.18 -1.42 -3.66
C LEU A 118 -8.51 -0.65 -2.53
N ALA A 119 -7.26 -0.24 -2.71
CA ALA A 119 -6.51 0.54 -1.73
C ALA A 119 -7.20 1.88 -1.42
N ARG A 120 -7.68 2.63 -2.44
CA ARG A 120 -8.43 3.86 -2.21
C ARG A 120 -9.74 3.61 -1.45
N ARG A 121 -10.50 2.56 -1.77
CA ARG A 121 -11.69 2.20 -0.98
C ARG A 121 -11.34 1.81 0.46
N SER A 122 -10.22 1.13 0.66
CA SER A 122 -9.76 0.70 1.99
C SER A 122 -9.34 1.86 2.88
N VAL A 123 -8.68 2.87 2.28
CA VAL A 123 -8.06 3.99 3.01
C VAL A 123 -8.95 5.24 3.03
N TYR A 124 -9.64 5.55 1.92
CA TYR A 124 -10.49 6.74 1.76
C TYR A 124 -11.98 6.45 1.88
N CYS A 125 -12.40 5.18 2.03
CA CYS A 125 -13.79 4.73 1.91
C CYS A 125 -14.44 5.07 0.55
N SER A 126 -13.65 5.47 -0.44
CA SER A 126 -14.09 5.91 -1.76
C SER A 126 -13.11 5.47 -2.85
N LYS A 127 -13.60 5.23 -4.07
CA LYS A 127 -12.74 4.96 -5.24
C LYS A 127 -11.94 6.19 -5.69
N TYR A 128 -12.44 7.38 -5.37
CA TYR A 128 -11.85 8.65 -5.73
C TYR A 128 -11.64 9.49 -4.48
N ALA A 129 -10.41 9.96 -4.29
CA ALA A 129 -9.98 10.64 -3.07
C ALA A 129 -10.70 11.99 -2.86
N ASN A 130 -11.04 12.69 -3.95
CA ASN A 130 -11.71 13.99 -3.91
C ASN A 130 -13.24 13.91 -4.12
N SER A 131 -13.86 12.74 -3.91
CA SER A 131 -15.32 12.62 -3.99
C SER A 131 -16.00 13.06 -2.69
N ALA A 132 -17.29 13.38 -2.76
CA ALA A 132 -18.11 13.68 -1.59
C ALA A 132 -18.25 12.50 -0.60
N HIS A 133 -17.86 11.30 -0.99
CA HIS A 133 -17.90 10.10 -0.14
C HIS A 133 -16.55 9.75 0.48
N SER A 134 -15.49 10.51 0.19
CA SER A 134 -14.19 10.33 0.82
C SER A 134 -14.23 10.78 2.28
N ILE A 135 -13.58 10.03 3.17
CA ILE A 135 -13.44 10.41 4.59
C ILE A 135 -12.39 11.50 4.84
N ALA A 136 -11.63 11.86 3.81
CA ALA A 136 -10.70 12.97 3.81
C ALA A 136 -11.00 13.93 2.66
N HIS A 137 -10.73 15.21 2.91
CA HIS A 137 -10.98 16.34 2.05
C HIS A 137 -9.66 17.02 1.63
N GLY A 138 -9.71 17.96 0.68
CA GLY A 138 -8.51 18.70 0.27
C GLY A 138 -7.57 17.97 -0.69
N PHE A 139 -7.90 16.76 -1.15
CA PHE A 139 -7.17 16.13 -2.26
C PHE A 139 -7.40 16.92 -3.56
N ALA A 140 -6.32 17.30 -4.23
CA ALA A 140 -6.37 18.05 -5.49
C ALA A 140 -6.86 17.21 -6.68
N ASN A 141 -6.81 15.87 -6.58
CA ASN A 141 -7.13 14.99 -7.69
C ASN A 141 -7.84 13.70 -7.23
N LYS A 142 -8.34 12.92 -8.20
CA LYS A 142 -9.10 11.68 -7.95
C LYS A 142 -8.28 10.56 -7.31
N MET A 143 -6.96 10.60 -7.40
CA MET A 143 -6.06 9.54 -6.95
C MET A 143 -5.64 9.77 -5.49
N GLY A 144 -5.58 11.03 -5.06
CA GLY A 144 -5.02 11.41 -3.76
C GLY A 144 -3.58 10.95 -3.65
N ASN A 145 -3.21 10.47 -2.47
CA ASN A 145 -1.88 9.93 -2.17
C ASN A 145 -1.74 8.42 -2.48
N ILE A 146 -2.78 7.78 -3.06
CA ILE A 146 -2.70 6.41 -3.59
C ILE A 146 -2.55 6.49 -5.10
N TRP A 147 -1.30 6.58 -5.55
CA TRP A 147 -0.95 6.75 -6.96
C TRP A 147 -1.06 5.44 -7.75
N PHE A 148 -1.47 5.55 -9.01
CA PHE A 148 -1.43 4.50 -10.01
C PHE A 148 -1.59 5.09 -11.41
N GLU A 149 -0.61 4.84 -12.26
CA GLU A 149 -0.76 4.84 -13.71
C GLU A 149 -0.10 3.58 -14.27
N ARG A 150 -0.62 3.11 -15.40
CA ARG A 150 -0.05 1.95 -16.09
C ARG A 150 1.38 2.27 -16.48
N THR A 151 2.31 1.45 -15.99
CA THR A 151 3.73 1.56 -16.31
C THR A 151 4.09 0.44 -17.29
N GLU A 152 4.96 0.72 -18.24
CA GLU A 152 5.39 -0.25 -19.25
C GLU A 152 6.82 -0.73 -18.97
N HIS A 153 7.12 -1.95 -19.39
CA HIS A 153 8.49 -2.47 -19.34
C HIS A 153 9.34 -1.85 -20.45
N THR A 154 10.63 -1.67 -20.18
CA THR A 154 11.62 -1.32 -21.21
C THR A 154 12.45 -2.55 -21.54
N TRP A 155 12.18 -3.17 -22.68
CA TRP A 155 12.81 -4.42 -23.09
C TRP A 155 14.19 -4.20 -23.72
N VAL A 156 15.19 -4.90 -23.20
CA VAL A 156 16.56 -4.95 -23.74
C VAL A 156 16.99 -6.41 -23.77
N GLN A 157 17.31 -6.94 -24.96
CA GLN A 157 17.75 -8.32 -25.15
C GLN A 157 16.81 -9.38 -24.51
N GLY A 158 15.49 -9.16 -24.60
CA GLY A 158 14.47 -10.09 -24.09
C GLY A 158 14.24 -10.05 -22.58
N LYS A 159 14.83 -9.09 -21.85
CA LYS A 159 14.56 -8.83 -20.44
C LYS A 159 14.23 -7.36 -20.19
N CYS A 160 13.47 -7.07 -19.13
CA CYS A 160 13.23 -5.69 -18.71
C CYS A 160 14.52 -5.11 -18.11
N ARG A 161 14.91 -3.91 -18.57
CA ARG A 161 16.09 -3.18 -18.06
C ARG A 161 16.03 -2.92 -16.55
N PHE A 162 14.83 -2.75 -16.00
CA PHE A 162 14.64 -2.33 -14.61
C PHE A 162 14.46 -3.50 -13.64
N CYS A 163 13.52 -4.41 -13.93
CA CYS A 163 13.18 -5.51 -13.02
C CYS A 163 13.71 -6.88 -13.44
N GLY A 164 14.36 -6.99 -14.61
CA GLY A 164 14.90 -8.25 -15.13
C GLY A 164 13.85 -9.25 -15.60
N ALA A 165 12.57 -8.90 -15.57
CA ALA A 165 11.45 -9.68 -16.08
C ALA A 165 11.71 -10.19 -17.50
N SER A 166 11.26 -11.42 -17.81
CA SER A 166 11.34 -11.97 -19.16
C SER A 166 10.28 -11.35 -20.08
N GLN A 167 10.71 -10.81 -21.23
CA GLN A 167 9.79 -10.27 -22.24
C GLN A 167 8.79 -11.32 -22.68
N LYS A 168 9.24 -12.56 -22.93
CA LYS A 168 8.35 -13.66 -23.35
C LYS A 168 7.23 -13.97 -22.35
N ALA A 169 7.44 -13.67 -21.07
CA ALA A 169 6.44 -13.95 -20.02
C ALA A 169 5.47 -12.78 -19.78
N LEU A 170 5.92 -11.54 -19.99
CA LEU A 170 5.22 -10.32 -19.54
C LEU A 170 4.84 -9.34 -20.66
N ASP A 171 5.29 -9.57 -21.90
CA ASP A 171 4.83 -8.86 -23.09
C ASP A 171 3.46 -9.42 -23.54
N ARG A 172 2.42 -9.07 -22.78
CA ARG A 172 1.07 -9.68 -22.86
C ARG A 172 0.02 -8.79 -23.55
N GLY A 173 0.47 -7.75 -24.26
CA GLY A 173 -0.40 -6.78 -24.95
C GLY A 173 -1.06 -5.75 -24.02
N GLU A 174 -1.85 -4.85 -24.61
CA GLU A 174 -2.42 -3.68 -23.93
C GLU A 174 -3.55 -4.01 -22.94
N GLU A 175 -4.24 -5.15 -23.14
CA GLU A 175 -5.42 -5.51 -22.32
C GLU A 175 -5.07 -6.06 -20.94
N LYS A 176 -3.82 -6.52 -20.73
CA LYS A 176 -3.37 -7.12 -19.46
C LYS A 176 -2.44 -6.19 -18.71
N GLU A 177 -2.52 -6.20 -17.38
CA GLU A 177 -1.58 -5.48 -16.53
C GLU A 177 -0.15 -5.98 -16.77
N THR A 178 0.79 -5.05 -16.84
CA THR A 178 2.21 -5.35 -17.17
C THR A 178 2.99 -5.88 -15.99
N HIS A 179 2.52 -5.62 -14.76
CA HIS A 179 3.27 -5.78 -13.52
C HIS A 179 4.62 -5.03 -13.52
N ALA A 180 4.75 -3.96 -14.31
CA ALA A 180 5.85 -3.01 -14.17
C ALA A 180 5.53 -2.05 -13.02
N TYR A 181 6.32 -2.09 -11.94
CA TYR A 181 6.07 -1.25 -10.77
C TYR A 181 6.78 0.10 -10.91
N ALA A 182 6.00 1.18 -10.89
CA ALA A 182 6.49 2.55 -11.09
C ALA A 182 7.63 2.95 -10.15
N PHE A 183 7.68 2.38 -8.93
CA PHE A 183 8.72 2.66 -7.95
C PHE A 183 10.10 2.15 -8.35
N ILE A 184 10.20 1.07 -9.13
CA ILE A 184 11.49 0.49 -9.57
C ILE A 184 11.74 0.64 -11.08
N HIS A 185 10.76 1.10 -11.85
CA HIS A 185 10.88 1.37 -13.30
C HIS A 185 11.24 2.84 -13.53
N THR A 186 12.42 3.23 -13.06
CA THR A 186 12.96 4.59 -13.22
C THR A 186 14.49 4.55 -13.15
N ASP A 187 15.14 5.47 -13.85
CA ASP A 187 16.58 5.72 -13.72
C ASP A 187 16.91 6.62 -12.51
N ASN A 188 15.93 7.41 -12.02
CA ASN A 188 16.09 8.28 -10.86
C ASN A 188 14.85 8.24 -9.97
N ILE A 189 14.99 7.63 -8.79
CA ILE A 189 13.87 7.47 -7.85
C ILE A 189 13.42 8.79 -7.22
N LYS A 190 14.32 9.74 -6.99
CA LYS A 190 13.97 11.03 -6.39
C LYS A 190 13.08 11.84 -7.33
N THR A 191 13.48 11.96 -8.58
CA THR A 191 12.68 12.63 -9.62
C THR A 191 11.34 11.92 -9.79
N ARG A 192 11.36 10.58 -9.87
CA ARG A 192 10.12 9.80 -10.03
C ARG A 192 9.13 10.07 -8.90
N ILE A 193 9.58 10.00 -7.65
CA ILE A 193 8.72 10.26 -6.49
C ILE A 193 8.16 11.68 -6.50
N ALA A 194 8.96 12.67 -6.89
CA ALA A 194 8.49 14.05 -7.02
C ALA A 194 7.41 14.19 -8.10
N GLU A 195 7.55 13.51 -9.23
CA GLU A 195 6.51 13.45 -10.28
C GLU A 195 5.22 12.78 -9.78
N LEU A 196 5.32 11.68 -9.02
CA LEU A 196 4.15 10.93 -8.55
C LEU A 196 3.29 11.73 -7.56
N PHE A 197 3.93 12.49 -6.67
CA PHE A 197 3.25 13.19 -5.57
C PHE A 197 3.22 14.72 -5.71
N GLY A 198 3.86 15.28 -6.75
CA GLY A 198 3.83 16.70 -7.09
C GLY A 198 4.67 17.60 -6.18
N ALA A 199 5.59 17.04 -5.40
CA ALA A 199 6.48 17.77 -4.50
C ALA A 199 7.74 16.95 -4.19
N ASP A 200 8.81 17.60 -3.72
CA ASP A 200 9.96 16.88 -3.19
C ASP A 200 9.55 16.14 -1.90
N MET A 201 9.53 14.81 -1.97
CA MET A 201 9.10 13.95 -0.87
C MET A 201 10.27 13.28 -0.16
N GLN A 202 10.16 13.23 1.15
CA GLN A 202 10.94 12.36 2.03
C GLN A 202 9.95 11.47 2.79
N PHE A 203 10.27 10.18 2.87
CA PHE A 203 9.52 9.19 3.62
C PHE A 203 10.41 8.63 4.71
N ASP A 204 9.93 8.63 5.94
CA ASP A 204 10.64 8.09 7.10
C ASP A 204 10.49 6.57 7.15
N MET A 205 9.34 6.07 6.68
CA MET A 205 9.01 4.64 6.69
C MET A 205 8.57 4.16 5.31
N ILE A 206 9.29 3.18 4.76
CA ILE A 206 8.90 2.46 3.54
C ILE A 206 8.56 1.03 3.90
N ILE A 207 7.33 0.61 3.63
CA ILE A 207 6.82 -0.71 4.03
C ILE A 207 6.70 -1.59 2.81
N VAL A 208 7.43 -2.71 2.82
CA VAL A 208 7.41 -3.69 1.74
C VAL A 208 7.14 -5.07 2.33
N ALA A 209 6.09 -5.72 1.85
CA ALA A 209 5.80 -7.11 2.16
C ALA A 209 5.99 -7.98 0.93
N THR A 210 7.00 -8.85 0.98
CA THR A 210 7.26 -9.86 -0.05
C THR A 210 6.96 -11.24 0.51
N ARG A 211 6.28 -12.08 -0.27
CA ARG A 211 6.22 -13.51 0.03
C ARG A 211 7.54 -14.13 -0.43
N ARG A 212 8.30 -14.76 0.47
CA ARG A 212 9.33 -15.72 0.04
C ARG A 212 8.62 -16.89 -0.62
N THR A 213 8.83 -17.08 -1.91
CA THR A 213 8.59 -18.39 -2.54
C THR A 213 9.73 -19.29 -2.09
N SER A 214 9.41 -20.24 -1.21
CA SER A 214 10.28 -21.39 -0.89
C SER A 214 10.47 -22.28 -2.10
#